data_AF-A0A512E3K7-F1
#
_entry.id   AF-A0A512E3K7-F1
#
_cell.length_a   1.000
_cell.length_b   1.000
_cell.length_c   1.000
_cell.angle_alpha   90.00
_cell.angle_beta   90.00
_cell.angle_gamma   90.00
#
_symmetry.space_group_name_H-M   'P 1'
#
loop_
_entity.id
_entity.type
_entity.pdbx_description
1 polymer ?
#
loop_
_entity_poly.entity_id
_entity_poly.type
_entity_poly.pdbx_seq_one_letter_code
_entity_poly.pdbx_strand_id
1 'polypeptide(L)'
;MAIKLETVERCRAAFDVLSILLDREPSQREVSKAAGASSSTVSSVWDELTADDTDDGRPVQVAASRSCLCCRKPFPSRSAGHRICPRCKALEAWQAGVADFAVTMSL
;
A
#
# COMPACT_ATOMS: atom_id res chain seq x y z
N MET A 1 -9.07 12.32 18.38
CA MET A 1 -10.21 13.26 18.24
C MET A 1 -10.87 12.93 16.92
N ALA A 2 -12.13 12.51 16.91
CA ALA A 2 -12.79 12.10 15.66
C ALA A 2 -13.20 13.35 14.85
N ILE A 3 -12.77 13.43 13.60
CA ILE A 3 -13.19 14.48 12.66
C ILE A 3 -14.61 14.14 12.21
N LYS A 4 -15.51 15.13 12.18
CA LYS A 4 -16.88 14.93 11.70
C LYS A 4 -16.86 14.65 10.20
N LEU A 5 -17.64 13.66 9.76
CA LEU A 5 -17.76 13.28 8.35
C LEU A 5 -18.10 14.48 7.44
N GLU A 6 -19.05 15.31 7.87
CA GLU A 6 -19.44 16.54 7.17
C GLU A 6 -18.25 17.49 6.92
N THR A 7 -17.28 17.55 7.85
CA THR A 7 -16.08 18.39 7.67
C THR A 7 -15.13 17.79 6.64
N VAL A 8 -15.05 16.47 6.56
CA VAL A 8 -14.24 15.76 5.55
C VAL A 8 -14.82 16.04 4.16
N GLU A 9 -16.13 15.87 3.99
CA GLU A 9 -16.84 16.15 2.72
C GLU A 9 -16.65 17.59 2.25
N ARG A 10 -16.70 18.57 3.16
CA ARG A 10 -16.41 19.98 2.84
C ARG A 10 -14.97 20.21 2.39
N CYS A 11 -14.00 19.55 3.02
CA CYS A 11 -12.60 19.64 2.59
C CYS A 11 -12.38 19.02 1.21
N ARG A 12 -13.04 17.89 0.92
CA ARG A 12 -13.00 17.23 -0.40
C ARG A 12 -13.59 18.09 -1.50
N ALA A 13 -14.80 18.59 -1.31
CA ALA A 13 -15.45 19.46 -2.28
C ALA A 13 -14.63 20.74 -2.55
N ALA A 14 -14.02 21.31 -1.51
CA ALA A 14 -13.14 22.47 -1.66
C ALA A 14 -11.85 22.14 -2.45
N PHE A 15 -11.24 20.98 -2.20
CA PHE A 15 -10.06 20.51 -2.93
C PHE A 15 -10.38 20.31 -4.42
N ASP A 16 -11.46 19.60 -4.74
CA ASP A 16 -11.86 19.31 -6.13
C ASP A 16 -12.12 20.60 -6.93
N VAL A 17 -12.90 21.52 -6.36
CA VAL A 17 -13.21 22.81 -6.99
C VAL A 17 -11.94 23.63 -7.23
N LEU A 18 -11.05 23.71 -6.24
CA LEU A 18 -9.81 24.47 -6.38
C LEU A 18 -8.85 23.83 -7.37
N SER A 19 -8.76 22.49 -7.43
CA SER A 19 -7.95 21.78 -8.41
C SER A 19 -8.35 22.13 -9.84
N ILE A 20 -9.66 22.13 -10.11
CA ILE A 20 -10.21 22.51 -11.43
C ILE A 20 -9.98 24.00 -11.73
N LEU A 21 -10.24 24.89 -10.77
CA LEU A 21 -10.15 26.34 -10.99
C LEU A 21 -8.71 26.83 -11.16
N LEU A 22 -7.76 26.19 -10.47
CA LEU A 22 -6.36 26.62 -10.47
C LEU A 22 -5.52 25.86 -11.49
N ASP A 23 -6.06 24.78 -12.08
CA ASP A 23 -5.33 23.86 -12.97
C ASP A 23 -4.01 23.36 -12.34
N ARG A 24 -4.03 23.19 -11.02
CA ARG A 24 -2.92 22.68 -10.20
C ARG A 24 -3.46 22.17 -8.87
N GLU A 25 -2.64 21.38 -8.18
CA GLU A 25 -2.95 21.00 -6.80
C GLU A 25 -3.05 22.25 -5.88
N PRO A 26 -4.16 22.42 -5.16
CA PRO A 26 -4.32 23.51 -4.20
C PRO A 26 -3.54 23.23 -2.92
N SER A 27 -3.05 24.28 -2.26
CA SER A 27 -2.38 24.17 -0.96
C SER A 27 -3.36 23.96 0.20
N GLN A 28 -2.89 23.39 1.31
CA GLN A 28 -3.68 23.21 2.55
C GLN A 28 -4.36 24.49 3.02
N ARG A 29 -3.69 25.64 2.84
CA ARG A 29 -4.23 26.94 3.22
C ARG A 29 -5.40 27.37 2.34
N GLU A 30 -5.33 27.10 1.04
CA GLU A 30 -6.41 27.39 0.10
C GLU A 30 -7.64 26.55 0.41
N VAL A 31 -7.44 25.25 0.65
CA VAL A 31 -8.51 24.31 1.04
C VAL A 31 -9.11 24.65 2.40
N SER A 32 -8.30 24.97 3.41
CA SER A 32 -8.78 25.42 4.73
C SER A 32 -9.69 26.65 4.62
N LYS A 33 -9.28 27.63 3.82
CA LYS A 33 -10.05 28.86 3.60
C LYS A 33 -11.37 28.58 2.87
N ALA A 34 -11.36 27.71 1.85
CA ALA A 34 -12.53 27.36 1.07
C ALA A 34 -13.52 26.45 1.83
N ALA A 35 -13.02 25.49 2.62
CA ALA A 35 -13.84 24.55 3.39
C ALA A 35 -14.37 25.13 4.72
N GLY A 36 -13.84 26.28 5.16
CA GLY A 36 -14.13 26.84 6.48
C GLY A 36 -13.66 25.93 7.61
N ALA A 37 -12.58 25.18 7.38
CA ALA A 37 -12.01 24.22 8.33
C ALA A 37 -10.66 24.70 8.85
N SER A 38 -10.27 24.28 10.06
CA SER A 38 -8.95 24.62 10.60
C SER A 38 -7.84 23.90 9.83
N SER A 39 -6.66 24.51 9.75
CA SER A 39 -5.50 23.88 9.09
C SER A 39 -5.15 22.52 9.69
N SER A 40 -5.34 22.33 11.00
CA SER A 40 -5.14 21.03 11.66
C SER A 40 -6.11 19.96 11.15
N THR A 41 -7.35 20.34 10.87
CA THR A 41 -8.36 19.43 10.31
C THR A 41 -8.02 19.05 8.89
N VAL A 42 -7.69 20.04 8.05
CA VAL A 42 -7.26 19.83 6.66
C VAL A 42 -6.00 18.97 6.60
N SER A 43 -5.01 19.23 7.46
CA SER A 43 -3.80 18.42 7.55
C SER A 43 -4.08 16.97 7.94
N SER A 44 -5.13 16.70 8.72
CA SER A 44 -5.48 15.34 9.14
C SER A 44 -6.18 14.54 8.06
N VAL A 45 -6.78 15.20 7.06
CA VAL A 45 -7.45 14.56 5.91
C VAL A 45 -6.63 14.70 4.63
N TRP A 46 -5.49 15.39 4.66
CA TRP A 46 -4.73 15.75 3.47
C TRP A 46 -4.27 14.52 2.69
N ASP A 47 -3.76 13.50 3.38
CA ASP A 47 -3.34 12.23 2.78
C ASP A 47 -4.47 11.54 2.00
N GLU A 48 -5.73 11.69 2.45
CA GLU A 48 -6.90 11.14 1.76
C GLU A 48 -7.33 12.00 0.57
N LEU A 49 -7.19 13.32 0.66
CA LEU A 49 -7.55 14.26 -0.41
C LEU A 49 -6.57 14.25 -1.58
N THR A 50 -5.27 14.08 -1.29
CA THR A 50 -4.20 13.98 -2.29
C THR A 50 -3.83 12.54 -2.60
N ALA A 51 -4.51 11.56 -2.00
CA ALA A 51 -4.43 10.20 -2.49
C ALA A 51 -4.94 10.26 -3.93
N ASP A 52 -4.00 10.14 -4.86
CA ASP A 52 -4.30 9.95 -6.27
C ASP A 52 -5.30 8.79 -6.32
N ASP A 53 -6.55 9.08 -6.74
CA ASP A 53 -7.54 8.07 -7.14
C ASP A 53 -7.03 7.41 -8.44
N THR A 54 -5.76 7.03 -8.48
CA THR A 54 -5.35 5.82 -9.16
C THR A 54 -6.11 4.69 -8.46
N ASP A 55 -7.39 4.55 -8.85
CA ASP A 55 -7.82 3.35 -9.56
C ASP A 55 -6.84 3.13 -10.72
N ASP A 56 -5.57 2.83 -10.38
CA ASP A 56 -4.76 1.99 -11.21
C ASP A 56 -5.69 0.80 -11.39
N GLY A 57 -6.24 0.60 -12.57
CA GLY A 57 -6.93 -0.62 -12.96
C GLY A 57 -5.98 -1.82 -12.93
N ARG A 58 -5.09 -1.90 -11.93
CA ARG A 58 -4.25 -3.01 -11.55
C ARG A 58 -5.22 -4.16 -11.45
N PRO A 59 -5.17 -5.11 -12.39
CA PRO A 59 -5.97 -6.31 -12.26
C PRO A 59 -5.61 -6.85 -10.89
N VAL A 60 -6.63 -7.09 -10.04
CA VAL A 60 -6.49 -7.93 -8.84
C VAL A 60 -5.61 -9.07 -9.31
N GLN A 61 -4.35 -9.12 -8.85
CA GLN A 61 -3.42 -10.13 -9.33
C GLN A 61 -3.97 -11.45 -8.81
N VAL A 62 -4.87 -12.06 -9.59
CA VAL A 62 -5.42 -13.37 -9.36
C VAL A 62 -4.19 -14.23 -9.22
N ALA A 63 -3.95 -14.71 -7.99
CA ALA A 63 -2.71 -15.37 -7.64
C ALA A 63 -2.41 -16.41 -8.71
N ALA A 64 -1.43 -16.12 -9.58
CA ALA A 64 -1.20 -16.95 -10.75
C ALA A 64 -0.87 -18.34 -10.23
N SER A 65 -1.59 -19.35 -10.73
CA SER A 65 -1.27 -20.74 -10.41
C SER A 65 0.10 -21.04 -11.00
N ARG A 66 1.08 -21.37 -10.15
CA ARG A 66 2.46 -21.66 -10.54
C ARG A 66 2.82 -23.08 -10.14
N SER A 67 3.67 -23.74 -10.92
CA SER A 67 4.23 -25.03 -10.53
C SER A 67 5.33 -24.85 -9.50
N CYS A 68 5.24 -25.57 -8.39
CA CYS A 68 6.28 -25.60 -7.36
C CYS A 68 7.62 -26.10 -7.92
N LEU A 69 8.73 -25.45 -7.61
CA LEU A 69 10.05 -25.92 -8.07
C LEU A 69 10.49 -27.24 -7.43
N CYS A 70 9.95 -27.60 -6.26
CA CYS A 70 10.29 -28.84 -5.56
C CYS A 70 9.40 -30.01 -6.02
N CYS A 71 8.08 -29.90 -5.86
CA CYS A 71 7.16 -31.01 -6.16
C CYS A 71 6.41 -30.89 -7.50
N ARG A 72 6.65 -29.82 -8.29
CA ARG A 72 5.97 -29.51 -9.57
C ARG A 72 4.45 -29.34 -9.51
N LYS A 73 3.81 -29.50 -8.35
CA LYS A 73 2.37 -29.28 -8.18
C LYS A 73 1.99 -27.81 -8.35
N PRO A 74 0.86 -27.51 -9.02
CA PRO A 74 0.34 -26.15 -9.13
C PRO A 74 -0.09 -25.63 -7.76
N PHE A 75 0.21 -24.37 -7.46
CA PHE A 75 -0.20 -23.70 -6.23
C PHE A 75 -0.41 -22.20 -6.47
N PRO A 76 -1.29 -21.54 -5.69
CA PRO A 76 -1.50 -20.10 -5.82
C PRO A 76 -0.26 -19.33 -5.35
N SER A 77 0.26 -18.47 -6.22
CA SER A 77 1.41 -17.62 -5.91
C SER A 77 1.05 -16.14 -6.03
N ARG A 78 1.25 -15.39 -4.94
CA ARG A 78 0.93 -13.95 -4.86
C ARG A 78 2.01 -13.06 -5.49
N SER A 79 3.22 -13.55 -5.73
CA SER A 79 4.32 -12.75 -6.28
C SER A 79 5.42 -13.62 -6.88
N ALA A 80 6.27 -13.03 -7.74
CA ALA A 80 7.34 -13.76 -8.44
C ALA A 80 8.36 -14.45 -7.50
N GLY A 81 8.46 -14.00 -6.25
CA GLY A 81 9.31 -14.58 -5.21
C GLY A 81 8.75 -15.83 -4.53
N HIS A 82 7.44 -16.09 -4.64
CA HIS A 82 6.81 -17.28 -4.05
C HIS A 82 6.74 -18.43 -5.07
N ARG A 83 7.86 -19.15 -5.26
CA ARG A 83 7.96 -20.29 -6.21
C ARG A 83 7.92 -21.69 -5.56
N ILE A 84 7.88 -21.77 -4.24
CA ILE A 84 7.76 -23.02 -3.48
C ILE A 84 6.39 -23.07 -2.81
N CYS A 85 5.66 -24.18 -2.97
CA CYS A 85 4.33 -24.31 -2.38
C CYS A 85 4.42 -24.37 -0.84
N PRO A 86 3.35 -24.00 -0.11
CA PRO A 86 3.36 -24.00 1.35
C PRO A 86 3.79 -25.34 1.96
N ARG A 87 3.37 -26.46 1.35
CA ARG A 87 3.75 -27.81 1.78
C ARG A 87 5.25 -28.09 1.67
N CYS A 88 5.89 -27.67 0.57
CA CYS A 88 7.33 -27.84 0.39
C CYS A 88 8.14 -26.83 1.21
N LYS A 89 7.59 -25.62 1.43
CA LYS A 89 8.21 -24.59 2.26
C LYS A 89 8.21 -24.97 3.76
N ALA A 90 7.24 -25.78 4.19
CA ALA A 90 7.16 -26.32 5.54
C ALA A 90 8.09 -27.52 5.79
N LEU A 91 8.82 -28.01 4.78
CA LEU A 91 9.84 -29.02 5.00
C LEU A 91 11.06 -28.40 5.68
N GLU A 92 11.65 -29.12 6.63
CA GLU A 92 12.79 -28.66 7.45
C GLU A 92 13.95 -28.12 6.59
N ALA A 93 14.21 -28.73 5.43
CA ALA A 93 15.26 -28.30 4.50
C ALA A 93 15.11 -26.85 3.98
N TRP A 94 13.90 -26.26 4.01
CA TRP A 94 13.66 -24.86 3.63
C TRP A 94 13.57 -23.93 4.84
N GLN A 95 13.28 -24.47 6.03
CA GLN A 95 13.21 -23.71 7.29
C GLN A 95 14.56 -23.58 7.99
N ALA A 96 15.50 -24.48 7.68
CA ALA A 96 16.91 -24.35 8.02
C ALA A 96 17.54 -23.21 7.20
N GLY A 97 17.14 -21.97 7.49
CA GLY A 97 17.85 -20.80 7.02
C GLY A 97 19.26 -20.85 7.58
N VAL A 98 20.26 -20.97 6.70
CA VAL A 98 21.68 -20.66 6.90
C VAL A 98 22.07 -20.51 8.38
N ALA A 99 22.19 -21.63 9.08
CA ALA A 99 22.65 -21.68 10.47
C ALA A 99 23.87 -22.59 10.58
N ASP A 100 24.76 -22.55 9.59
CA ASP A 100 26.02 -23.30 9.65
C ASP A 100 27.15 -22.59 8.87
N PHE A 101 27.30 -21.29 9.12
CA PHE A 101 28.58 -20.62 8.89
C PHE A 101 29.18 -20.22 10.25
N ALA A 102 29.32 -21.19 11.15
CA ALA A 102 30.26 -21.05 12.25
C ALA A 102 31.67 -21.15 11.65
N VAL A 103 32.20 -20.00 11.20
CA VAL A 103 33.62 -19.87 10.88
C VAL A 103 34.38 -20.00 12.20
N THR A 104 34.87 -21.21 12.47
CA THR A 104 35.91 -21.45 13.47
C THR A 104 37.21 -20.82 12.93
N MET A 105 37.40 -19.51 13.15
CA MET A 105 38.74 -18.92 13.08
C MET A 105 39.46 -19.24 14.39
N SER A 106 40.07 -20.43 14.43
CA SER A 106 41.21 -20.68 15.31
C SER A 106 42.46 -20.21 14.60
N LEU A 107 43.11 -19.18 15.13
CA LEU A 107 44.55 -18.93 15.04
C LEU A 107 45.00 -18.24 16.34
#